data_AF-A0A2J8A7S7-F1
#
_entry.id   AF-A0A2J8A7S7-F1
#
_cell.length_a   1.000
_cell.length_b   1.000
_cell.length_c   1.000
_cell.angle_alpha   90.00
_cell.angle_beta   90.00
_cell.angle_gamma   90.00
#
_symmetry.space_group_name_H-M   'P 1'
#
loop_
_entity.id
_entity.type
_entity.pdbx_description
1 polymer ?
#
loop_
_entity_poly.entity_id
_entity_poly.type
_entity_poly.pdbx_seq_one_letter_code
_entity_poly.pdbx_strand_id
1 'polypeptide(L)'
;MSAPQQQPDSGGPARETAAPPVSPQERAAQSYRAAEEDAMLAALKHETVVRTSSYREDAGCDPPRNSPPSLAAGAFGKYASAVAAERHLAPLAVMGAVDVPNARDALPSEEELAQRLAEQAEAAASAERSANGGVVARGGVAAKLQSAAVKFARMVAMDKAPTEARASECAGAGTGAGEGAAAQQVEAGEAASQQQQRQQGLRGAGPSL
;
A
#
# COMPACT_ATOMS: atom_id res chain seq x y z
N MET A 1 -21.23 -55.42 45.84
CA MET A 1 -22.13 -54.67 44.94
C MET A 1 -21.75 -53.21 45.05
N SER A 2 -21.14 -52.67 43.99
CA SER A 2 -20.55 -51.33 43.97
C SER A 2 -21.62 -50.26 43.73
N ALA A 3 -21.48 -49.13 44.41
CA ALA A 3 -22.32 -47.95 44.33
C ALA A 3 -22.15 -47.19 42.99
N PRO A 4 -23.15 -46.41 42.54
CA PRO A 4 -22.91 -45.30 41.64
C PRO A 4 -22.81 -43.98 42.41
N GLN A 5 -21.67 -43.31 42.23
CA GLN A 5 -21.42 -41.93 42.63
C GLN A 5 -22.30 -40.96 41.82
N GLN A 6 -22.92 -40.00 42.50
CA GLN A 6 -23.49 -38.80 41.89
C GLN A 6 -22.39 -37.75 41.74
N GLN A 7 -22.13 -37.28 40.52
CA GLN A 7 -21.29 -36.12 40.25
C GLN A 7 -22.11 -34.83 40.44
N PRO A 8 -21.60 -33.81 41.15
CA PRO A 8 -22.23 -32.51 41.17
C PRO A 8 -21.82 -31.68 39.94
N ASP A 9 -22.84 -31.25 39.22
CA ASP A 9 -22.83 -30.19 38.21
C ASP A 9 -22.15 -28.93 38.77
N SER A 10 -21.01 -28.57 38.19
CA SER A 10 -20.28 -27.33 38.51
C SER A 10 -20.15 -26.46 37.25
N GLY A 11 -21.30 -26.15 36.65
CA GLY A 11 -21.44 -25.11 35.64
C GLY A 11 -21.42 -23.71 36.27
N GLY A 12 -20.23 -23.20 36.62
CA GLY A 12 -20.07 -21.78 36.93
C GLY A 12 -19.96 -20.96 35.64
N PRO A 13 -20.67 -19.83 35.49
CA PRO A 13 -20.50 -18.97 34.32
C PRO A 13 -19.07 -18.43 34.31
N ALA A 14 -18.37 -18.70 33.21
CA ALA A 14 -17.08 -18.11 32.90
C ALA A 14 -17.18 -16.60 33.14
N ARG A 15 -16.36 -16.09 34.06
CA ARG A 15 -16.20 -14.65 34.30
C ARG A 15 -15.83 -14.01 32.97
N GLU A 16 -16.80 -13.37 32.34
CA GLU A 16 -16.61 -12.47 31.22
C GLU A 16 -15.71 -11.35 31.72
N THR A 17 -14.41 -11.46 31.44
CA THR A 17 -13.42 -10.42 31.66
C THR A 17 -13.79 -9.26 30.73
N ALA A 18 -14.71 -8.41 31.20
CA ALA A 18 -15.02 -7.14 30.57
C ALA A 18 -13.72 -6.35 30.44
N ALA A 19 -13.33 -6.05 29.20
CA ALA A 19 -12.19 -5.20 28.92
C ALA A 19 -12.31 -3.88 29.69
N PRO A 20 -11.20 -3.33 30.23
CA PRO A 20 -11.26 -2.09 30.98
C PRO A 20 -11.87 -0.96 30.13
N PRO A 21 -12.70 -0.09 30.72
CA PRO A 21 -13.34 1.00 29.99
C PRO A 21 -12.27 1.98 29.48
N VAL A 22 -12.26 2.21 28.16
CA VAL A 22 -11.38 3.18 27.49
C VAL A 22 -11.64 4.58 28.04
N SER A 23 -10.57 5.29 28.41
CA SER A 23 -10.68 6.61 29.00
C SER A 23 -11.29 7.61 28.01
N PRO A 24 -11.96 8.69 28.48
CA PRO A 24 -12.47 9.74 27.60
C PRO A 24 -11.40 10.38 26.70
N GLN A 25 -10.16 10.49 27.19
CA GLN A 25 -9.03 11.06 26.44
C GLN A 25 -8.61 10.15 25.28
N GLU A 26 -8.52 8.84 25.50
CA GLU A 26 -8.21 7.87 24.44
C GLU A 26 -9.31 7.84 23.37
N ARG A 27 -10.59 7.93 23.78
CA ARG A 27 -11.72 8.04 22.84
C ARG A 27 -11.65 9.31 21.99
N ALA A 28 -11.31 10.45 22.59
CA ALA A 28 -11.14 11.70 21.85
C ALA A 28 -9.99 11.60 20.84
N ALA A 29 -8.82 11.08 21.24
CA ALA A 29 -7.68 10.89 20.35
C ALA A 29 -8.00 9.95 19.17
N GLN A 30 -8.70 8.84 19.42
CA GLN A 30 -9.16 7.93 18.36
C GLN A 30 -10.13 8.62 17.39
N SER A 31 -11.02 9.47 17.91
CA SER A 31 -12.00 10.19 17.09
C SER A 31 -11.31 11.22 16.18
N TYR A 32 -10.32 11.96 16.70
CA TYR A 32 -9.56 12.91 15.89
C TYR A 32 -8.75 12.22 14.80
N ARG A 33 -8.07 11.12 15.14
CA ARG A 33 -7.36 10.30 14.16
C ARG A 33 -8.30 9.79 13.07
N ALA A 34 -9.49 9.30 13.44
CA ALA A 34 -10.46 8.82 12.47
C ALA A 34 -10.91 9.93 11.51
N ALA A 35 -11.15 11.15 12.02
CA ALA A 35 -11.51 12.30 11.20
C ALA A 35 -10.39 12.72 10.22
N GLU A 36 -9.12 12.69 10.66
CA GLU A 36 -7.98 12.98 9.81
C GLU A 36 -7.80 11.94 8.68
N GLU A 37 -7.96 10.66 9.02
CA GLU A 37 -7.95 9.55 8.05
C GLU A 37 -9.09 9.67 7.04
N ASP A 38 -10.29 10.05 7.48
CA ASP A 38 -11.46 10.24 6.61
C ASP A 38 -11.27 11.45 5.68
N ALA A 39 -10.69 12.55 6.19
CA ALA A 39 -10.34 13.71 5.38
C ALA A 39 -9.29 13.36 4.30
N MET A 40 -8.30 12.54 4.65
CA MET A 40 -7.30 12.06 3.68
C MET A 40 -7.91 11.13 2.64
N LEU A 41 -8.81 10.23 3.05
CA LEU A 41 -9.56 9.39 2.12
C LEU A 41 -10.39 10.21 1.14
N ALA A 42 -11.07 11.25 1.64
CA ALA A 42 -11.91 12.12 0.82
C ALA A 42 -11.08 12.89 -0.21
N ALA A 43 -9.92 13.43 0.20
CA ALA A 43 -9.01 14.11 -0.72
C ALA A 43 -8.43 13.16 -1.79
N LEU A 44 -7.99 11.96 -1.42
CA LEU A 44 -7.50 10.97 -2.39
C LEU A 44 -8.59 10.47 -3.34
N LYS A 45 -9.84 10.37 -2.85
CA LYS A 45 -11.00 10.02 -3.66
C LYS A 45 -11.32 11.14 -4.65
N HIS A 46 -11.29 12.41 -4.22
CA HIS A 46 -11.44 13.57 -5.09
C HIS A 46 -10.44 13.53 -6.25
N GLU A 47 -9.14 13.37 -5.94
CA GLU A 47 -8.10 13.29 -6.98
C GLU A 47 -8.33 12.16 -7.97
N THR A 48 -8.77 11.00 -7.48
CA THR A 48 -9.11 9.87 -8.34
C THR A 48 -10.26 10.22 -9.30
N VAL A 49 -11.32 10.84 -8.77
CA VAL A 49 -12.52 11.19 -9.56
C VAL A 49 -12.21 12.26 -10.60
N VAL A 50 -11.54 13.34 -10.19
CA VAL A 50 -11.18 14.45 -11.09
C VAL A 50 -10.33 13.92 -12.24
N ARG A 51 -9.24 13.21 -11.93
CA ARG A 51 -8.30 12.73 -12.95
C ARG A 51 -8.89 11.69 -13.88
N THR A 52 -9.75 10.81 -13.36
CA THR A 52 -10.44 9.81 -14.19
C THR A 52 -11.44 10.48 -15.13
N SER A 53 -12.16 11.50 -14.64
CA SER A 53 -13.13 12.26 -15.44
C SER A 53 -12.43 13.05 -16.53
N SER A 54 -11.40 13.83 -16.19
CA SER A 54 -10.60 14.58 -17.16
C SER A 54 -9.97 13.66 -18.22
N TYR A 55 -9.40 12.52 -17.81
CA TYR A 55 -8.83 11.57 -18.77
C TYR A 55 -9.88 11.00 -19.72
N ARG A 56 -11.07 10.67 -19.22
CA ARG A 56 -12.16 10.14 -20.06
C ARG A 56 -12.66 11.19 -21.04
N GLU A 57 -12.74 12.46 -20.64
CA GLU A 57 -13.10 13.57 -21.50
C GLU A 57 -12.06 13.80 -22.62
N ASP A 58 -10.77 13.71 -22.31
CA ASP A 58 -9.68 13.94 -23.25
C ASP A 58 -9.44 12.76 -24.20
N ALA A 59 -9.41 11.54 -23.67
CA ALA A 59 -8.96 10.34 -24.39
C ALA A 59 -10.10 9.43 -24.87
N GLY A 60 -11.31 9.56 -24.30
CA GLY A 60 -12.46 8.70 -24.63
C GLY A 60 -12.29 7.21 -24.32
N CYS A 61 -11.17 6.82 -23.71
CA CYS A 61 -10.78 5.44 -23.41
C CYS A 61 -10.50 5.27 -21.90
N ASP A 62 -10.56 4.04 -21.38
CA ASP A 62 -10.22 3.79 -19.97
C ASP A 62 -8.72 4.05 -19.71
N PRO A 63 -8.36 4.57 -18.52
CA PRO A 63 -6.98 4.96 -18.24
C PRO A 63 -6.02 3.76 -18.24
N PRO A 64 -4.87 3.85 -18.94
CA PRO A 64 -3.89 2.77 -18.97
C PRO A 64 -3.25 2.58 -17.60
N ARG A 65 -2.65 1.41 -17.39
CA ARG A 65 -1.94 1.10 -16.14
C ARG A 65 -0.78 2.07 -15.95
N ASN A 66 -0.58 2.51 -14.70
CA ASN A 66 0.46 3.47 -14.32
C ASN A 66 0.30 4.90 -14.89
N SER A 67 -0.85 5.21 -15.51
CA SER A 67 -1.23 6.60 -15.80
C SER A 67 -1.57 7.38 -14.52
N PRO A 68 -1.57 8.72 -14.53
CA PRO A 68 -1.97 9.53 -13.38
C PRO A 68 -3.32 9.10 -12.72
N PRO A 69 -4.44 8.91 -13.45
CA PRO A 69 -5.68 8.40 -12.84
C PRO A 69 -5.55 7.00 -12.25
N SER A 70 -4.80 6.09 -12.89
CA SER A 70 -4.56 4.74 -12.35
C SER A 70 -3.71 4.77 -11.07
N LEU A 71 -2.72 5.66 -10.99
CA LEU A 71 -1.89 5.87 -9.81
C LEU A 71 -2.69 6.50 -8.65
N ALA A 72 -3.54 7.49 -8.94
CA ALA A 72 -4.45 8.10 -7.97
C ALA A 72 -5.38 7.05 -7.34
N ALA A 73 -6.09 6.29 -8.19
CA ALA A 73 -6.96 5.19 -7.74
C ALA A 73 -6.19 4.15 -6.92
N GLY A 74 -4.98 3.81 -7.35
CA GLY A 74 -4.11 2.88 -6.65
C GLY A 74 -3.61 3.39 -5.30
N ALA A 75 -3.40 4.70 -5.14
CA ALA A 75 -3.02 5.32 -3.88
C ALA A 75 -4.21 5.34 -2.91
N PHE A 76 -5.39 5.78 -3.38
CA PHE A 76 -6.65 5.74 -2.62
C PHE A 76 -6.96 4.33 -2.10
N GLY A 77 -6.93 3.32 -2.97
CA GLY A 77 -7.24 1.95 -2.57
C GLY A 77 -6.23 1.37 -1.55
N LYS A 78 -4.95 1.75 -1.63
CA LYS A 78 -3.93 1.32 -0.65
C LYS A 78 -4.12 2.02 0.70
N TYR A 79 -4.43 3.31 0.69
CA TYR A 79 -4.73 4.07 1.90
C TYR A 79 -5.98 3.53 2.60
N ALA A 80 -7.08 3.31 1.86
CA ALA A 80 -8.30 2.71 2.40
C ALA A 80 -8.06 1.30 2.96
N SER A 81 -7.21 0.50 2.32
CA SER A 81 -6.83 -0.83 2.84
C SER A 81 -5.99 -0.75 4.12
N ALA A 82 -5.22 0.32 4.31
CA ALA A 82 -4.45 0.56 5.53
C ALA A 82 -5.39 0.96 6.68
N VAL A 83 -6.27 1.93 6.44
CA VAL A 83 -7.30 2.37 7.39
C VAL A 83 -8.24 1.21 7.77
N ALA A 84 -8.64 0.39 6.80
CA ALA A 84 -9.46 -0.78 7.05
C ALA A 84 -8.77 -1.81 7.96
N ALA A 85 -7.46 -2.00 7.81
CA ALA A 85 -6.70 -2.90 8.67
C ALA A 85 -6.61 -2.39 10.11
N GLU A 86 -6.41 -1.08 10.30
CA GLU A 86 -6.39 -0.44 11.63
C GLU A 86 -7.78 -0.46 12.30
N ARG A 87 -8.85 -0.27 11.53
CA ARG A 87 -10.22 -0.23 12.02
C ARG A 87 -10.90 -1.61 12.07
N HIS A 88 -10.21 -2.68 11.66
CA HIS A 88 -10.77 -4.02 11.51
C HIS A 88 -12.04 -4.08 10.63
N LEU A 89 -12.05 -3.29 9.55
CA LEU A 89 -13.14 -3.22 8.58
C LEU A 89 -12.74 -3.85 7.23
N ALA A 90 -13.72 -4.06 6.37
CA ALA A 90 -13.45 -4.39 4.98
C ALA A 90 -13.03 -3.11 4.20
N PRO A 91 -12.03 -3.17 3.30
CA PRO A 91 -11.61 -2.00 2.51
C PRO A 91 -12.75 -1.36 1.71
N LEU A 92 -13.67 -2.16 1.19
CA LEU A 92 -14.86 -1.67 0.47
C LEU A 92 -15.79 -0.85 1.38
N ALA A 93 -15.92 -1.21 2.66
CA ALA A 93 -16.73 -0.45 3.60
C ALA A 93 -16.11 0.93 3.86
N VAL A 94 -14.78 1.00 4.01
CA VAL A 94 -14.06 2.27 4.18
C VAL A 94 -14.18 3.15 2.94
N MET A 95 -13.97 2.59 1.74
CA MET A 95 -14.08 3.37 0.49
C MET A 95 -15.51 3.85 0.20
N GLY A 96 -16.51 3.06 0.60
CA GLY A 96 -17.93 3.39 0.42
C GLY A 96 -18.46 4.42 1.42
N ALA A 97 -17.87 4.51 2.61
CA ALA A 97 -18.28 5.44 3.66
C ALA A 97 -17.80 6.89 3.44
N VAL A 98 -16.87 7.10 2.51
CA VAL A 98 -16.25 8.40 2.25
C VAL A 98 -16.95 9.06 1.07
N ASP A 99 -17.57 10.21 1.30
CA ASP A 99 -18.17 11.00 0.22
C ASP A 99 -17.09 11.65 -0.66
N VAL A 100 -17.45 11.99 -1.90
CA VAL A 100 -16.57 12.78 -2.76
C VAL A 100 -16.78 14.25 -2.37
N PRO A 101 -15.73 14.96 -1.89
CA PRO A 101 -15.82 16.39 -1.63
C PRO A 101 -16.27 17.17 -2.86
N ASN A 102 -17.02 18.25 -2.65
CA ASN A 102 -17.30 19.18 -3.73
C ASN A 102 -16.02 19.93 -4.12
N ALA A 103 -15.91 20.31 -5.39
CA ALA A 103 -14.77 21.11 -5.90
C ALA A 103 -14.61 22.49 -5.22
N ARG A 104 -15.58 22.89 -4.39
CA ARG A 104 -15.54 24.14 -3.57
C ARG A 104 -15.00 23.91 -2.16
N ASP A 105 -14.86 22.66 -1.75
CA ASP A 105 -14.31 22.33 -0.44
C ASP A 105 -12.81 22.66 -0.45
N ALA A 106 -12.32 23.26 0.63
CA ALA A 106 -10.90 23.56 0.78
C ALA A 106 -10.13 22.25 0.98
N LEU A 107 -9.64 21.67 -0.12
CA LEU A 107 -8.83 20.47 -0.10
C LEU A 107 -7.34 20.82 0.00
N PRO A 108 -6.53 19.98 0.67
CA PRO A 108 -5.08 20.11 0.66
C PRO A 108 -4.52 20.05 -0.76
N SER A 109 -3.38 20.71 -1.01
CA SER A 109 -2.73 20.60 -2.33
C SER A 109 -2.20 19.18 -2.56
N GLU A 110 -1.94 18.82 -3.82
CA GLU A 110 -1.38 17.51 -4.14
C GLU A 110 0.00 17.28 -3.48
N GLU A 111 0.85 18.32 -3.41
CA GLU A 111 2.12 18.25 -2.70
C GLU A 111 1.94 17.99 -1.21
N GLU A 112 0.97 18.67 -0.61
CA GLU A 112 0.64 18.50 0.80
C GLU A 112 0.11 17.09 1.07
N LEU A 113 -0.75 16.56 0.20
CA LEU A 113 -1.22 15.17 0.29
C LEU A 113 -0.06 14.17 0.15
N ALA A 114 0.84 14.39 -0.81
CA ALA A 114 2.01 13.54 -1.01
C ALA A 114 2.92 13.54 0.21
N GLN A 115 3.16 14.71 0.80
CA GLN A 115 3.97 14.86 2.01
C GLN A 115 3.31 14.16 3.20
N ARG A 116 2.03 14.42 3.48
CA ARG A 116 1.31 13.80 4.59
C ARG A 116 1.26 12.28 4.47
N LEU A 117 1.08 11.74 3.26
CA LEU A 117 1.15 10.30 3.02
C LEU A 117 2.51 9.71 3.37
N ALA A 118 3.60 10.40 3.01
CA ALA A 118 4.95 9.97 3.36
C ALA A 118 5.18 10.00 4.87
N GLU A 119 4.76 11.06 5.55
CA GLU A 119 4.85 11.20 7.01
C GLU A 119 4.07 10.10 7.74
N GLN A 120 2.84 9.81 7.30
CA GLN A 120 2.04 8.71 7.88
C GLN A 120 2.68 7.34 7.63
N ALA A 121 3.26 7.12 6.45
CA ALA A 121 3.97 5.87 6.15
C ALA A 121 5.19 5.68 7.06
N GLU A 122 5.96 6.75 7.31
CA GLU A 122 7.12 6.72 8.19
C GLU A 122 6.72 6.53 9.66
N ALA A 123 5.68 7.22 10.11
CA ALA A 123 5.14 7.07 11.47
C ALA A 123 4.65 5.63 11.71
N ALA A 124 3.89 5.07 10.77
CA ALA A 124 3.43 3.68 10.85
C ALA A 124 4.59 2.68 10.80
N ALA A 125 5.60 2.91 9.95
CA ALA A 125 6.78 2.05 9.89
C ALA A 125 7.55 2.08 11.21
N SER A 126 7.69 3.25 11.83
CA SER A 126 8.35 3.39 13.13
C SER A 126 7.57 2.67 14.23
N ALA A 127 6.25 2.82 14.27
CA ALA A 127 5.39 2.10 15.22
C ALA A 127 5.46 0.58 15.03
N GLU A 128 5.38 0.08 13.79
CA GLU A 128 5.50 -1.35 13.49
C GLU A 128 6.87 -1.91 13.88
N ARG A 129 7.96 -1.19 13.61
CA ARG A 129 9.30 -1.62 14.06
C ARG A 129 9.36 -1.71 15.59
N SER A 130 8.84 -0.72 16.30
CA SER A 130 8.81 -0.75 17.77
C SER A 130 7.98 -1.92 18.31
N ALA A 131 6.87 -2.27 17.65
CA ALA A 131 6.01 -3.37 18.07
C ALA A 131 6.57 -4.77 17.71
N ASN A 132 7.30 -4.89 16.60
CA ASN A 132 7.72 -6.17 16.02
C ASN A 132 9.23 -6.43 16.08
N GLY A 133 9.92 -5.90 17.10
CA GLY A 133 11.35 -6.16 17.29
C GLY A 133 12.26 -5.64 16.16
N GLY A 134 11.87 -4.51 15.54
CA GLY A 134 12.62 -3.83 14.48
C GLY A 134 12.18 -4.17 13.05
N VAL A 135 11.20 -5.05 12.86
CA VAL A 135 10.78 -5.52 11.53
C VAL A 135 9.46 -4.89 11.08
N VAL A 136 9.40 -4.43 9.82
CA VAL A 136 8.15 -3.98 9.18
C VAL A 136 7.57 -5.12 8.36
N ALA A 137 6.30 -5.47 8.57
CA ALA A 137 5.67 -6.57 7.85
C ALA A 137 5.37 -6.15 6.39
N ARG A 138 5.68 -7.02 5.42
CA ARG A 138 5.40 -6.75 3.99
C ARG A 138 3.92 -6.51 3.67
N GLY A 139 3.01 -7.08 4.47
CA GLY A 139 1.57 -6.89 4.38
C GLY A 139 1.00 -5.93 5.43
N GLY A 140 1.85 -5.32 6.25
CA GLY A 140 1.48 -4.42 7.34
C GLY A 140 0.82 -3.13 6.87
N VAL A 141 0.36 -2.33 7.82
CA VAL A 141 -0.24 -1.01 7.58
C VAL A 141 0.81 -0.07 7.01
N ALA A 142 2.03 -0.08 7.56
CA ALA A 142 3.16 0.70 7.07
C ALA A 142 3.48 0.41 5.59
N ALA A 143 3.51 -0.87 5.20
CA ALA A 143 3.78 -1.25 3.80
C ALA A 143 2.66 -0.78 2.84
N LYS A 144 1.40 -0.79 3.29
CA LYS A 144 0.27 -0.26 2.51
C LYS A 144 0.35 1.26 2.37
N LEU A 145 0.63 1.99 3.45
CA LEU A 145 0.80 3.44 3.44
C LEU A 145 1.98 3.87 2.58
N GLN A 146 3.12 3.17 2.67
CA GLN A 146 4.26 3.41 1.79
C GLN A 146 3.90 3.20 0.33
N SER A 147 3.11 2.17 0.01
CA SER A 147 2.64 1.91 -1.35
C SER A 147 1.65 2.97 -1.86
N ALA A 148 0.90 3.61 -0.96
CA ALA A 148 0.06 4.75 -1.30
C ALA A 148 0.91 6.00 -1.58
N ALA A 149 1.82 6.34 -0.67
CA ALA A 149 2.74 7.47 -0.78
C ALA A 149 3.56 7.42 -2.08
N VAL A 150 4.17 6.27 -2.40
CA VAL A 150 4.97 6.11 -3.63
C VAL A 150 4.14 6.30 -4.90
N LYS A 151 2.91 5.78 -4.94
CA LYS A 151 2.05 5.96 -6.13
C LYS A 151 1.62 7.41 -6.30
N PHE A 152 1.22 8.05 -5.21
CA PHE A 152 0.77 9.43 -5.24
C PHE A 152 1.92 10.38 -5.58
N ALA A 153 3.11 10.20 -4.98
CA ALA A 153 4.30 10.97 -5.34
C ALA A 153 4.70 10.79 -6.81
N ARG A 154 4.61 9.56 -7.35
CA ARG A 154 4.85 9.31 -8.77
C ARG A 154 3.85 10.02 -9.66
N MET A 155 2.57 10.03 -9.29
CA MET A 155 1.53 10.77 -10.01
C MET A 155 1.87 12.27 -10.05
N VAL A 156 2.13 12.89 -8.90
CA VAL A 156 2.49 14.32 -8.80
C VAL A 156 3.74 14.63 -9.65
N ALA A 157 4.73 13.73 -9.68
CA ALA A 157 5.92 13.90 -10.51
C ALA A 157 5.61 13.86 -12.02
N MET A 158 4.65 13.03 -12.45
CA MET A 158 4.26 12.91 -13.87
C MET A 158 3.56 14.15 -14.42
N ASP A 159 2.93 14.95 -13.57
CA ASP A 159 2.27 16.20 -13.98
C ASP A 159 3.22 17.39 -14.01
N LYS A 160 4.34 17.29 -13.28
CA LYS A 160 5.43 18.27 -13.28
C LYS A 160 6.46 18.02 -14.38
N ALA A 161 6.40 16.86 -15.05
CA ALA A 161 7.31 16.54 -16.14
C ALA A 161 7.02 17.42 -17.38
N PRO A 162 8.04 18.01 -18.03
CA PRO A 162 7.83 18.84 -19.22
C PRO A 162 7.16 18.04 -20.35
N THR A 163 6.20 18.69 -21.01
CA THR A 163 5.13 18.12 -21.85
C THR A 163 5.58 17.56 -23.22
N GLU A 164 6.80 17.06 -23.38
CA GLU A 164 7.31 16.62 -24.70
C GLU A 164 6.99 15.15 -25.06
N ALA A 165 6.21 14.42 -24.25
CA ALA A 165 5.96 13.00 -24.51
C ALA A 165 4.51 12.54 -24.30
N ARG A 166 3.50 13.40 -24.50
CA ARG A 166 2.08 13.01 -24.34
C ARG A 166 1.30 12.92 -25.65
N ALA A 167 1.93 12.36 -26.69
CA ALA A 167 1.22 11.95 -27.89
C ALA A 167 1.27 10.43 -28.04
N SER A 168 0.08 9.82 -28.10
CA SER A 168 -0.21 8.44 -28.54
C SER A 168 -0.09 7.32 -27.49
N GLU A 169 -1.14 7.12 -26.68
CA GLU A 169 -1.33 5.87 -25.90
C GLU A 169 -2.72 5.18 -26.04
N CYS A 170 -3.71 5.68 -26.80
CA CYS A 170 -4.91 4.88 -27.13
C CYS A 170 -4.74 4.05 -28.44
N ALA A 171 -3.52 3.63 -28.80
CA ALA A 171 -3.28 2.69 -29.89
C ALA A 171 -2.53 1.45 -29.38
N GLY A 172 -3.27 0.47 -28.83
CA GLY A 172 -2.66 -0.81 -28.45
C GLY A 172 -3.37 -1.63 -27.38
N ALA A 173 -4.70 -1.74 -27.43
CA ALA A 173 -5.37 -2.82 -26.71
C ALA A 173 -5.15 -4.14 -27.47
N GLY A 174 -4.25 -4.99 -26.99
CA GLY A 174 -4.14 -6.37 -27.46
C GLY A 174 -2.83 -7.07 -27.13
N THR A 175 -2.87 -7.92 -26.11
CA THR A 175 -2.45 -9.34 -26.06
C THR A 175 -1.81 -9.65 -24.71
N GLY A 176 -2.35 -10.64 -24.00
CA GLY A 176 -2.11 -10.88 -22.58
C GLY A 176 -0.87 -11.71 -22.21
N ALA A 177 -0.61 -11.72 -20.91
CA ALA A 177 -0.06 -12.77 -20.04
C ALA A 177 0.01 -12.13 -18.64
N GLY A 178 -0.49 -12.69 -17.54
CA GLY A 178 -0.22 -14.03 -17.07
C GLY A 178 1.07 -13.99 -16.26
N GLU A 179 0.98 -14.20 -14.94
CA GLU A 179 2.09 -14.28 -13.95
C GLU A 179 2.86 -12.97 -13.72
N GLY A 180 3.39 -12.64 -12.54
CA GLY A 180 3.66 -13.39 -11.33
C GLY A 180 4.70 -12.58 -10.55
N ALA A 181 4.67 -12.71 -9.23
CA ALA A 181 5.72 -12.44 -8.26
C ALA A 181 7.08 -11.89 -8.75
N ALA A 182 7.56 -10.89 -8.00
CA ALA A 182 8.88 -10.85 -7.36
C ALA A 182 10.16 -11.19 -8.16
N ALA A 183 11.21 -10.41 -7.86
CA ALA A 183 12.61 -10.61 -8.18
C ALA A 183 13.09 -10.13 -9.56
N GLN A 184 13.65 -8.91 -9.56
CA GLN A 184 14.69 -8.51 -10.52
C GLN A 184 15.74 -7.69 -9.77
N GLN A 185 16.55 -8.41 -8.98
CA GLN A 185 17.89 -8.00 -8.55
C GLN A 185 18.69 -9.27 -8.26
N VAL A 186 19.06 -10.02 -9.30
CA VAL A 186 20.28 -10.85 -9.36
C VAL A 186 20.37 -11.44 -10.77
N GLU A 187 20.98 -10.73 -11.71
CA GLU A 187 21.55 -11.37 -12.91
C GLU A 187 22.59 -10.47 -13.62
N ALA A 188 23.44 -9.81 -12.83
CA ALA A 188 24.63 -9.10 -13.34
C ALA A 188 25.95 -9.64 -12.73
N GLY A 189 25.91 -10.75 -12.00
CA GLY A 189 27.07 -11.31 -11.28
C GLY A 189 27.73 -12.54 -11.92
N GLU A 190 27.04 -13.27 -12.80
CA GLU A 190 27.52 -14.61 -13.21
C GLU A 190 28.29 -14.63 -14.55
N ALA A 191 28.15 -13.59 -15.38
CA ALA A 191 28.91 -13.48 -16.63
C ALA A 191 30.39 -13.09 -16.43
N ALA A 192 30.74 -12.46 -15.30
CA ALA A 192 32.11 -12.01 -15.03
C ALA A 192 33.04 -13.16 -14.56
N SER A 193 32.50 -14.18 -13.89
CA SER A 193 33.32 -15.27 -13.32
C SER A 193 33.71 -16.35 -14.34
N GLN A 194 32.92 -16.56 -15.40
CA GLN A 194 33.26 -17.54 -16.44
C GLN A 194 34.39 -17.06 -17.38
N GLN A 195 34.51 -15.75 -17.62
CA GLN A 195 35.58 -15.21 -18.46
C GLN A 195 36.94 -15.23 -17.76
N GLN A 196 36.98 -15.15 -16.42
CA GLN A 196 38.23 -15.22 -15.66
C GLN A 196 38.77 -16.65 -15.51
N GLN A 197 37.92 -17.68 -15.52
CA GLN A 197 38.38 -19.08 -15.53
C GLN A 197 38.93 -19.52 -16.89
N ARG A 198 38.43 -18.98 -18.01
CA ARG A 198 38.99 -19.29 -19.34
C ARG A 198 40.42 -18.75 -19.55
N GLN A 199 40.79 -17.66 -18.87
CA GLN A 199 42.15 -17.12 -18.99
C GLN A 199 43.18 -17.85 -18.11
N GLN A 200 42.75 -18.61 -17.10
CA GLN A 200 43.68 -19.35 -16.22
C GLN A 200 43.93 -20.80 -16.67
N GLY A 201 43.11 -21.36 -17.57
CA GLY A 201 43.26 -22.74 -18.04
C GLY A 201 44.29 -22.99 -19.15
N LEU A 202 44.88 -21.95 -19.75
CA LEU A 202 45.79 -22.09 -20.91
C LEU A 202 47.29 -21.94 -20.60
N ARG A 203 47.68 -21.82 -19.31
CA ARG A 203 49.10 -21.68 -18.91
C ARG A 203 49.73 -22.96 -18.33
N GLY A 204 49.06 -24.11 -18.38
CA GLY A 204 49.45 -25.33 -17.66
C GLY A 204 49.94 -26.52 -18.49
N ALA A 205 50.51 -26.32 -19.68
CA ALA A 205 51.08 -27.42 -20.47
C ALA A 205 52.45 -27.05 -21.04
N GLY A 206 53.48 -27.10 -20.19
CA GLY A 206 54.88 -27.16 -20.60
C GLY A 206 55.35 -28.63 -20.57
N PRO A 207 55.96 -29.15 -21.65
CA PRO A 207 56.41 -30.54 -21.71
C PRO A 207 57.67 -30.75 -20.88
N SER A 208 57.66 -31.80 -20.05
CA SER A 208 58.86 -32.34 -19.41
C SER A 208 59.77 -32.99 -20.45
N LEU A 209 61.06 -32.65 -20.41
CA LEU A 209 62.15 -33.46 -20.96
C LEU A 209 62.68 -34.41 -19.90
#